data_AF-A0A2D0NDM2-F1
#
_entry.id   AF-A0A2D0NDM2-F1
#
_cell.length_a   1.000
_cell.length_b   1.000
_cell.length_c   1.000
_cell.angle_alpha   90.00
_cell.angle_beta   90.00
_cell.angle_gamma   90.00
#
_symmetry.space_group_name_H-M   'P 1'
#
loop_
_entity.id
_entity.type
_entity.pdbx_description
1 polymer ?
#
loop_
_entity_poly.entity_id
_entity_poly.type
_entity_poly.pdbx_seq_one_letter_code
_entity_poly.pdbx_strand_id
1 'polypeptide(L)'
;MIARQKLFWVKFAHTLIWIFFNLVLVYLFYAVLTDRIGWLFWTGIACILLESIVLVLNHWSCPLTNVARRYSDSPRDNFDIFLPEWLARHNKLIYSLIFGALIILYLYTL
;
A
#
# COMPACT_ATOMS: atom_id res chain seq x y z
N MET A 1 29.00 -3.15 -5.17
CA MET A 1 28.20 -4.30 -4.68
C MET A 1 27.22 -3.93 -3.56
N ILE A 2 27.64 -3.15 -2.55
CA ILE A 2 26.80 -2.77 -1.37
C ILE A 2 25.49 -2.04 -1.74
N ALA A 3 25.52 -1.12 -2.73
CA ALA A 3 24.34 -0.36 -3.14
C ALA A 3 23.20 -1.22 -3.75
N ARG A 4 23.55 -2.24 -4.55
CA ARG A 4 22.57 -3.18 -5.12
C ARG A 4 21.88 -4.03 -4.06
N GLN A 5 22.64 -4.43 -3.02
CA GLN A 5 22.09 -5.27 -1.94
C GLN A 5 21.16 -4.47 -1.02
N LYS A 6 21.48 -3.21 -0.73
CA LYS A 6 20.58 -2.31 -0.01
C LYS A 6 19.29 -2.06 -0.78
N LEU A 7 19.36 -1.84 -2.09
CA LEU A 7 18.19 -1.68 -2.94
C LEU A 7 17.31 -2.95 -2.96
N PHE A 8 17.91 -4.13 -2.99
CA PHE A 8 17.17 -5.40 -2.91
C PHE A 8 16.34 -5.50 -1.62
N TRP A 9 16.93 -5.16 -0.47
CA TRP A 9 16.21 -5.18 0.80
C TRP A 9 15.07 -4.16 0.86
N VAL A 10 15.28 -2.97 0.29
CA VAL A 10 14.21 -1.97 0.19
C VAL A 10 13.06 -2.50 -0.68
N LYS A 11 13.38 -3.09 -1.84
CA LYS A 11 12.37 -3.72 -2.71
C LYS A 11 11.61 -4.84 -2.00
N PHE A 12 12.34 -5.69 -1.28
CA PHE A 12 11.75 -6.81 -0.56
C PHE A 12 10.82 -6.32 0.56
N ALA A 13 11.26 -5.36 1.35
CA ALA A 13 10.44 -4.74 2.40
C ALA A 13 9.19 -4.07 1.81
N HIS A 14 9.33 -3.32 0.71
CA HIS A 14 8.21 -2.66 0.05
C HIS A 14 7.19 -3.68 -0.47
N THR A 15 7.64 -4.75 -1.12
CA THR A 15 6.76 -5.84 -1.56
C THR A 15 6.06 -6.52 -0.39
N LEU A 16 6.73 -6.73 0.74
CA LEU A 16 6.11 -7.33 1.93
C LEU A 16 5.01 -6.44 2.52
N ILE A 17 5.27 -5.14 2.63
CA ILE A 17 4.28 -4.13 3.06
C ILE A 17 3.09 -4.11 2.09
N TRP A 18 3.35 -4.17 0.78
CA TRP A 18 2.31 -4.22 -0.25
C TRP A 18 1.44 -5.49 -0.14
N ILE A 19 2.02 -6.65 0.15
CA ILE A 19 1.25 -7.88 0.41
C ILE A 19 0.42 -7.74 1.69
N PHE A 20 1.00 -7.19 2.75
CA PHE A 20 0.30 -6.96 4.01
C PHE A 20 -0.95 -6.08 3.82
N PHE A 21 -0.84 -4.95 3.13
CA PHE A 21 -1.99 -4.08 2.87
C PHE A 21 -3.03 -4.71 1.94
N ASN A 22 -2.62 -5.53 0.96
CA ASN A 22 -3.57 -6.33 0.16
C ASN A 22 -4.40 -7.25 1.05
N LEU A 23 -3.76 -7.96 2.00
CA LEU A 23 -4.46 -8.85 2.93
C LEU A 23 -5.43 -8.08 3.84
N VAL A 24 -5.01 -6.92 4.35
CA VAL A 24 -5.89 -6.03 5.15
C VAL A 24 -7.10 -5.60 4.32
N LEU A 25 -6.92 -5.15 3.08
CA LEU A 25 -8.03 -4.76 2.21
C LEU A 25 -9.02 -5.90 1.95
N VAL A 26 -8.52 -7.09 1.61
CA VAL A 26 -9.38 -8.28 1.41
C VAL A 26 -10.15 -8.61 2.68
N TYR A 27 -9.50 -8.53 3.85
CA TYR A 27 -10.14 -8.75 5.13
C TYR A 27 -11.23 -7.71 5.43
N LEU A 28 -10.98 -6.42 5.15
CA LEU A 28 -11.97 -5.37 5.36
C LEU A 28 -13.20 -5.58 4.46
N PHE A 29 -13.00 -5.94 3.18
CA PHE A 29 -14.10 -6.29 2.28
C PHE A 29 -14.92 -7.48 2.80
N TYR A 30 -14.23 -8.54 3.26
CA TYR A 30 -14.88 -9.69 3.85
C TYR A 30 -15.68 -9.33 5.11
N ALA A 31 -15.14 -8.47 5.96
CA ALA A 31 -15.79 -8.02 7.19
C ALA A 31 -17.09 -7.24 6.90
N VAL A 32 -17.07 -6.35 5.90
CA VAL A 32 -18.28 -5.63 5.46
C VAL A 32 -19.30 -6.57 4.84
N LEU A 33 -18.88 -7.49 3.95
CA LEU A 33 -19.79 -8.44 3.29
C LEU A 33 -20.46 -9.43 4.25
N THR A 34 -19.78 -9.78 5.35
CA THR A 34 -20.31 -10.68 6.39
C THR A 34 -20.98 -9.94 7.54
N ASP A 35 -21.06 -8.62 7.45
CA ASP A 35 -21.56 -7.71 8.51
C ASP A 35 -20.87 -7.92 9.87
N ARG A 36 -19.60 -8.37 9.83
CA ARG A 36 -18.79 -8.66 11.02
C ARG A 36 -17.82 -7.53 11.31
N ILE A 37 -18.37 -6.41 11.75
CA ILE A 37 -17.59 -5.20 12.06
C ILE A 37 -17.07 -5.29 13.49
N GLY A 38 -15.93 -5.97 13.64
CA GLY A 38 -15.24 -6.14 14.91
C GLY A 38 -14.08 -5.17 15.12
N TRP A 39 -13.34 -5.35 16.22
CA TRP A 39 -12.14 -4.54 16.53
C TRP A 39 -11.09 -4.61 15.40
N LEU A 40 -10.93 -5.79 14.78
CA LEU A 40 -10.00 -6.02 13.67
C LEU A 40 -10.31 -5.16 12.44
N PHE A 41 -11.60 -4.88 12.17
CA PHE A 41 -11.99 -4.01 11.07
C PHE A 41 -11.48 -2.58 11.31
N TRP A 42 -11.73 -2.04 12.50
CA TRP A 42 -11.24 -0.71 12.88
C TRP A 42 -9.71 -0.64 12.88
N THR A 43 -9.02 -1.69 13.32
CA THR A 43 -7.55 -1.76 13.24
C THR A 43 -7.07 -1.75 11.79
N GLY A 44 -7.73 -2.47 10.88
CA GLY A 44 -7.39 -2.45 9.45
C GLY A 44 -7.58 -1.07 8.82
N ILE A 45 -8.69 -0.39 9.13
CA ILE A 45 -8.94 0.99 8.71
C ILE A 45 -7.84 1.92 9.26
N ALA A 46 -7.50 1.80 10.54
CA ALA A 46 -6.45 2.61 11.18
C ALA A 46 -5.08 2.40 10.52
N CYS A 47 -4.73 1.15 10.15
CA CYS A 47 -3.50 0.86 9.41
C CYS A 47 -3.47 1.56 8.04
N ILE A 48 -4.57 1.52 7.27
CA ILE A 48 -4.66 2.18 5.96
C ILE A 48 -4.58 3.71 6.10
N LEU A 49 -5.25 4.27 7.12
CA LEU A 49 -5.18 5.70 7.40
C LEU A 49 -3.78 6.15 7.79
N LEU A 50 -3.09 5.37 8.63
CA LEU A 50 -1.72 5.66 9.03
C LEU A 50 -0.78 5.67 7.81
N GLU A 51 -0.87 4.67 6.93
CA GLU A 51 -0.11 4.65 5.68
C GLU A 51 -0.45 5.84 4.78
N SER A 52 -1.73 6.19 4.66
CA SER A 52 -2.18 7.35 3.90
C SER A 52 -1.57 8.65 4.42
N ILE A 53 -1.50 8.82 5.74
CA ILE A 53 -0.86 9.98 6.38
C ILE A 53 0.64 9.99 6.05
N VAL A 54 1.33 8.85 6.18
CA VAL A 54 2.76 8.72 5.88
C VAL A 54 3.05 9.06 4.42
N LEU A 55 2.18 8.65 3.49
CA LEU A 55 2.28 9.00 2.07
C LEU A 55 2.08 10.50 1.85
N VAL A 56 1.05 11.11 2.44
CA VAL A 56 0.79 12.56 2.31
C VAL A 56 1.98 13.37 2.84
N LEU A 57 2.53 12.99 4.00
CA LEU A 57 3.72 13.63 4.58
C LEU A 57 4.97 13.49 3.69
N ASN A 58 5.06 12.41 2.90
CA ASN A 58 6.15 12.18 1.95
C ASN A 58 5.80 12.60 0.50
N HIS A 59 4.96 13.61 0.30
CA HIS A 59 4.58 14.10 -1.03
C HIS A 59 4.00 13.00 -1.94
N TRP A 60 3.10 12.19 -1.38
CA TRP A 60 2.48 11.05 -2.06
C TRP A 60 3.46 9.95 -2.47
N SER A 61 4.68 9.94 -1.95
CA SER A 61 5.68 8.91 -2.23
C SER A 61 5.91 8.06 -0.99
N CYS A 62 6.13 6.76 -1.15
CA CYS A 62 6.46 5.92 0.01
C CYS A 62 7.82 6.36 0.56
N PRO A 63 8.02 6.45 1.88
CA PRO A 63 9.33 6.78 2.46
C PRO A 63 10.44 5.84 1.96
N LEU A 64 10.11 4.58 1.69
CA LEU A 64 11.03 3.61 1.10
C LEU A 64 11.44 3.99 -0.33
N THR A 65 10.57 4.60 -1.13
CA THR A 65 10.88 5.12 -2.47
C THR A 65 11.92 6.23 -2.39
N ASN A 66 11.79 7.15 -1.43
CA ASN A 66 12.76 8.24 -1.20
C ASN A 66 14.13 7.69 -0.77
N VAL A 67 14.14 6.64 0.06
CA VAL A 67 15.38 5.95 0.45
C VAL A 67 15.98 5.18 -0.74
N ALA A 68 15.16 4.47 -1.52
CA ALA A 68 15.59 3.74 -2.72
C ALA A 68 16.23 4.66 -3.76
N ARG A 69 15.71 5.88 -3.92
CA ARG A 69 16.23 6.90 -4.85
C ARG A 69 17.68 7.28 -4.54
N ARG A 70 18.08 7.26 -3.26
CA ARG A 70 19.49 7.49 -2.86
C ARG A 70 20.44 6.36 -3.29
N TYR A 71 19.91 5.19 -3.63
CA TYR A 71 20.68 4.02 -4.03
C TYR A 71 20.49 3.66 -5.52
N SER A 72 19.58 4.32 -6.25
CA SER A 72 19.30 4.06 -7.66
C SER A 72 18.69 5.27 -8.38
N ASP A 73 19.34 5.69 -9.48
CA ASP A 73 18.85 6.73 -10.40
C ASP A 73 17.96 6.17 -11.52
N SER A 74 17.41 4.97 -11.37
CA SER A 74 16.53 4.40 -12.40
C SER A 74 15.28 5.25 -12.56
N PRO A 75 14.88 5.62 -13.79
CA PRO A 75 13.67 6.42 -14.04
C PRO A 75 12.37 5.58 -14.02
N ARG A 76 12.46 4.25 -13.88
CA ARG A 76 11.30 3.35 -13.93
C ARG A 76 10.48 3.42 -12.65
N ASP A 77 9.17 3.28 -12.74
CA ASP A 77 8.27 3.35 -11.56
C ASP A 77 8.34 2.12 -10.66
N ASN A 78 8.95 1.01 -11.10
CA ASN A 78 9.15 -0.22 -10.33
C ASN A 78 10.57 -0.36 -9.76
N PHE A 79 11.33 0.73 -9.70
CA PHE A 79 12.70 0.71 -9.23
C PHE A 79 12.81 0.39 -7.73
N ASP A 80 11.74 0.53 -6.97
CA ASP A 80 11.65 0.42 -5.51
C ASP A 80 10.76 -0.74 -5.03
N ILE A 81 10.13 -1.49 -5.93
CA ILE A 81 9.25 -2.63 -5.62
C ILE A 81 9.39 -3.77 -6.66
N PHE A 82 9.22 -5.03 -6.25
CA PHE A 82 9.13 -6.17 -7.19
C PHE A 82 7.74 -6.29 -7.84
N LEU A 83 7.31 -5.26 -8.56
CA LEU A 83 6.03 -5.23 -9.28
C LEU A 83 6.24 -4.86 -10.76
N PRO A 84 5.32 -5.24 -11.68
CA PRO A 84 5.32 -4.72 -13.04
C PRO A 84 5.09 -3.21 -13.01
N GLU A 85 5.75 -2.48 -13.93
CA GLU A 85 5.79 -1.02 -13.96
C GLU A 85 4.40 -0.38 -14.06
N TRP A 86 3.49 -0.99 -14.83
CA TRP A 86 2.10 -0.56 -14.90
C TRP A 86 1.39 -0.61 -13.54
N LEU A 87 1.61 -1.66 -12.76
CA LEU A 87 0.97 -1.84 -11.47
C LEU A 87 1.58 -0.87 -10.45
N ALA A 88 2.90 -0.69 -10.45
CA ALA A 88 3.57 0.30 -9.61
C ALA A 88 3.06 1.74 -9.87
N ARG A 89 2.85 2.09 -11.15
CA ARG A 89 2.29 3.39 -11.55
C ARG A 89 0.85 3.59 -11.09
N HIS A 90 0.01 2.56 -11.21
CA HIS A 90 -1.43 2.66 -10.89
C HIS A 90 -1.77 2.23 -9.46
N ASN A 91 -0.81 1.76 -8.67
CA ASN A 91 -1.07 1.19 -7.35
C ASN A 91 -1.86 2.14 -6.46
N LYS A 92 -1.51 3.44 -6.46
CA LYS A 92 -2.21 4.48 -5.70
C LYS A 92 -3.68 4.60 -6.11
N LEU A 93 -3.94 4.70 -7.42
CA LEU A 93 -5.30 4.81 -7.96
C LEU A 93 -6.13 3.56 -7.64
N ILE A 94 -5.56 2.38 -7.85
CA ILE A 94 -6.22 1.09 -7.57
C ILE A 94 -6.59 1.01 -6.09
N TYR A 95 -5.64 1.30 -5.19
CA TYR A 95 -5.87 1.27 -3.75
C TYR A 95 -6.91 2.30 -3.31
N SER A 96 -6.84 3.54 -3.80
CA SER A 96 -7.83 4.57 -3.49
C SER A 96 -9.23 4.19 -3.97
N LEU A 97 -9.35 3.60 -5.17
CA LEU A 97 -10.63 3.13 -5.70
C LEU A 97 -11.19 1.96 -4.90
N ILE A 98 -10.36 0.97 -4.56
CA ILE A 98 -10.76 -0.18 -3.74
C ILE A 98 -11.22 0.29 -2.35
N PHE A 99 -10.47 1.20 -1.72
CA PHE A 99 -10.84 1.76 -0.42
C PHE A 99 -12.12 2.61 -0.49
N GLY A 100 -12.29 3.41 -1.55
CA GLY A 100 -13.53 4.15 -1.80
C GLY A 100 -14.73 3.23 -1.99
N ALA A 101 -14.59 2.16 -2.77
CA ALA A 101 -15.61 1.14 -2.94
C ALA A 101 -15.95 0.44 -1.61
N LEU A 102 -14.97 0.20 -0.75
CA LEU A 102 -15.18 -0.35 0.58
C LEU A 102 -16.01 0.58 1.47
N ILE A 103 -15.73 1.89 1.47
CA ILE A 103 -16.50 2.87 2.21
C ILE A 103 -17.95 2.92 1.70
N ILE A 104 -18.13 2.93 0.38
CA ILE A 104 -19.46 2.91 -0.23
C ILE A 104 -20.22 1.64 0.18
N LEU A 105 -19.60 0.48 0.07
CA LEU A 105 -20.19 -0.80 0.47
C LEU A 105 -20.59 -0.77 1.94
N TYR A 106 -19.70 -0.29 2.82
CA TYR A 106 -19.98 -0.15 4.24
C TYR A 106 -21.19 0.74 4.52
N LEU A 107 -21.29 1.89 3.84
CA LEU A 107 -22.44 2.80 3.95
C LEU A 107 -23.76 2.19 3.42
N TYR A 108 -23.70 1.28 2.45
CA TYR A 108 -24.88 0.56 1.95
C TYR A 108 -25.38 -0.51 2.92
N THR A 109 -24.50 -1.08 3.74
CA THR A 109 -24.85 -2.08 4.78
C THR A 109 -25.41 -1.45 6.07
N LEU A 110 -25.29 -0.14 6.24
CA LEU A 110 -25.82 0.65 7.38
C LEU A 110 -27.31 0.96 7.21
#